data_AF-A0A383CBK9-F1
#
_entry.id   AF-A0A383CBK9-F1
#
_cell.length_a   1.000
_cell.length_b   1.000
_cell.length_c   1.000
_cell.angle_alpha   90.00
_cell.angle_beta   90.00
_cell.angle_gamma   90.00
#
_symmetry.space_group_name_H-M   'P 1'
#
loop_
_entity.id
_entity.type
_entity.pdbx_description
1 polymer ?
#
loop_
_entity_poly.entity_id
_entity_poly.type
_entity_poly.pdbx_seq_one_letter_code
_entity_poly.pdbx_strand_id
1 'polypeptide(L)'
;VDLAGFLPVWLILAFVLVLTMTLSDVMNNAATAVVMAPISVGIAQGLGSNPDGFLMAVAVGASCAFLTPIGHQCNTLVLGPGGYRFSDYWRVGLPLEVLITAVAVPLIMWIWM
;
A
#
# COMPACT_ATOMS: atom_id res chain seq x y z
N VAL A 1 14.12 22.46 9.45
CA VAL A 1 12.77 22.72 8.92
C VAL A 1 11.89 21.57 9.36
N ASP A 2 11.08 21.80 10.38
CA ASP A 2 10.18 20.83 11.01
C ASP A 2 9.07 20.42 10.04
N LEU A 3 9.33 19.38 9.24
CA LEU A 3 8.30 18.75 8.41
C LEU A 3 7.30 17.93 9.27
N ALA A 4 7.67 17.60 10.51
CA ALA A 4 6.86 16.82 11.45
C ALA A 4 5.70 17.60 12.10
N GLY A 5 5.69 18.94 11.98
CA GLY A 5 4.66 19.79 12.61
C GLY A 5 3.40 20.04 11.78
N PHE A 6 3.40 19.73 10.47
CA PHE A 6 2.32 20.14 9.56
C PHE A 6 1.43 19.01 9.03
N LEU A 7 1.91 17.76 9.01
CA LEU A 7 1.13 16.64 8.48
C LEU A 7 0.73 15.68 9.61
N PRO A 8 -0.58 15.43 9.81
CA PRO A 8 -1.03 14.50 10.83
C PRO A 8 -0.59 13.07 10.50
N VAL A 9 -0.29 12.28 11.52
CA VAL A 9 0.29 10.93 11.40
C VAL A 9 -0.52 10.01 10.48
N TRP A 10 -1.86 10.11 10.51
CA TRP A 10 -2.75 9.33 9.64
C TRP A 10 -2.51 9.59 8.15
N LEU A 11 -2.10 10.79 7.76
CA LEU A 11 -1.84 11.16 6.37
C LEU A 11 -0.53 10.56 5.89
N ILE A 12 0.48 10.52 6.76
CA ILE A 12 1.75 9.84 6.47
C ILE A 12 1.54 8.32 6.37
N LEU A 13 0.72 7.75 7.26
CA LEU A 13 0.34 6.35 7.20
C LEU A 13 -0.40 6.00 5.90
N ALA A 14 -1.37 6.83 5.51
CA ALA A 14 -2.09 6.69 4.24
C ALA A 14 -1.13 6.78 3.05
N PHE A 15 -0.17 7.71 3.08
CA PHE A 15 0.85 7.85 2.05
C PHE A 15 1.72 6.60 1.94
N VAL A 16 2.20 6.04 3.06
CA VAL A 16 2.98 4.79 3.06
C VAL A 16 2.17 3.64 2.48
N LEU A 17 0.91 3.52 2.85
CA LEU A 17 0.02 2.47 2.34
C LEU A 17 -0.19 2.58 0.81
N VAL A 18 -0.55 3.76 0.31
CA VAL A 18 -0.77 4.00 -1.14
C VAL A 18 0.52 3.85 -1.93
N LEU A 19 1.65 4.34 -1.40
CA LEU A 19 2.95 4.16 -2.03
C LEU A 19 3.33 2.68 -2.12
N THR A 20 3.01 1.89 -1.09
CA THR A 20 3.26 0.46 -1.09
C THR A 20 2.37 -0.26 -2.10
N MET A 21 1.08 0.08 -2.18
CA MET A 21 0.15 -0.48 -3.19
C MET A 21 0.67 -0.24 -4.61
N THR A 22 0.96 1.02 -4.93
CA THR A 22 1.46 1.42 -6.25
C THR A 22 2.80 0.78 -6.60
N LEU A 23 3.70 0.60 -5.64
CA LEU A 23 4.93 -0.17 -5.85
C LEU A 23 4.64 -1.66 -6.09
N SER A 24 3.66 -2.23 -5.40
CA SER A 24 3.20 -3.61 -5.58
C SER A 24 2.51 -3.86 -6.92
N ASP A 25 2.07 -2.82 -7.61
CA ASP A 25 1.60 -2.94 -8.99
C ASP A 25 2.73 -3.00 -10.01
N VAL A 26 3.92 -2.52 -9.66
CA VAL A 26 5.10 -2.52 -10.56
C VAL A 26 6.00 -3.72 -10.27
N MET A 27 6.08 -4.12 -9.00
CA MET A 27 6.91 -5.21 -8.47
C MET A 27 6.03 -6.29 -7.87
N ASN A 28 6.57 -7.50 -7.63
CA ASN A 28 5.81 -8.51 -6.88
C ASN A 28 5.67 -8.12 -5.39
N ASN A 29 4.58 -8.57 -4.76
CA ASN A 29 4.23 -8.29 -3.36
C ASN A 29 5.39 -8.48 -2.36
N ALA A 30 6.15 -9.57 -2.51
CA ALA A 30 7.25 -9.89 -1.60
C ALA A 30 8.42 -8.90 -1.74
N ALA A 31 8.79 -8.54 -2.97
CA ALA A 31 9.83 -7.57 -3.22
C ALA A 31 9.45 -6.18 -2.70
N THR A 32 8.19 -5.76 -2.90
CA THR A 32 7.67 -4.49 -2.37
C THR A 32 7.74 -4.45 -0.85
N ALA A 33 7.30 -5.51 -0.16
CA ALA A 33 7.34 -5.56 1.30
C ALA A 33 8.77 -5.46 1.86
N VAL A 34 9.73 -6.16 1.24
CA VAL A 34 11.15 -6.14 1.65
C VAL A 34 11.76 -4.75 1.48
N VAL A 35 11.39 -4.01 0.44
CA VAL A 35 11.88 -2.64 0.20
C VAL A 35 11.21 -1.64 1.13
N MET A 36 9.89 -1.74 1.31
CA MET A 36 9.11 -0.74 2.05
C MET A 36 9.21 -0.89 3.57
N ALA A 37 9.41 -2.11 4.09
CA ALA A 37 9.53 -2.33 5.54
C ALA A 37 10.63 -1.51 6.23
N PRO A 38 11.90 -1.47 5.77
CA PRO A 38 12.91 -0.63 6.40
C PRO A 38 12.62 0.87 6.27
N ILE A 39 11.99 1.30 5.16
CA ILE A 39 11.60 2.69 4.94
C ILE A 39 10.50 3.10 5.94
N SER A 40 9.48 2.26 6.10
CA SER A 40 8.35 2.53 6.98
C SER A 40 8.75 2.57 8.46
N VAL A 41 9.68 1.70 8.87
CA VAL A 41 10.28 1.73 10.22
C VAL A 41 11.05 3.03 10.44
N GLY A 42 11.85 3.47 9.46
CA GLY A 42 12.58 4.74 9.55
C GLY A 42 11.65 5.95 9.67
N ILE A 43 10.52 5.95 8.95
CA ILE A 43 9.48 6.98 9.06
C ILE A 43 8.86 6.97 10.46
N ALA A 44 8.49 5.80 10.98
CA ALA A 44 7.90 5.67 12.31
C ALA A 44 8.84 6.19 13.41
N GLN A 45 10.12 5.84 13.33
CA GLN A 45 11.16 6.31 14.26
C GLN A 45 11.35 7.82 14.17
N GLY A 46 11.38 8.40 12.97
CA GLY A 46 11.48 9.84 12.76
C GLY A 46 10.28 10.63 13.33
N LEU A 47 9.12 9.98 13.40
CA LEU A 47 7.88 10.54 13.97
C LEU A 47 7.69 10.21 15.45
N GLY A 48 8.57 9.41 16.07
CA GLY A 48 8.38 8.91 17.44
C GLY A 48 7.11 8.07 17.61
N SER A 49 6.62 7.46 16.52
CA SER A 49 5.40 6.64 16.50
C SER A 49 5.71 5.14 16.55
N ASN A 50 4.71 4.31 16.85
CA ASN A 50 4.88 2.85 16.88
C ASN A 50 5.21 2.28 15.48
N PRO A 51 6.37 1.62 15.29
CA PRO A 51 6.75 1.00 14.01
C PRO A 51 5.77 -0.06 13.51
N ASP A 52 5.07 -0.75 14.41
CA ASP A 52 4.16 -1.84 14.06
C ASP A 52 3.00 -1.36 13.16
N GLY A 53 2.46 -0.17 13.43
CA GLY A 53 1.39 0.41 12.60
C GLY A 53 1.86 0.70 11.17
N PHE A 54 3.07 1.21 11.01
CA PHE A 54 3.67 1.47 9.71
C PHE A 54 4.05 0.19 8.97
N LEU A 55 4.54 -0.83 9.67
CA LEU A 55 4.76 -2.16 9.11
C LEU A 55 3.45 -2.82 8.67
N MET A 56 2.37 -2.62 9.42
CA MET A 56 1.05 -3.13 9.02
C MET A 56 0.52 -2.42 7.77
N ALA A 57 0.73 -1.10 7.64
CA ALA A 57 0.42 -0.37 6.42
C ALA A 57 1.17 -0.93 5.20
N VAL A 58 2.45 -1.29 5.37
CA VAL A 58 3.23 -1.96 4.32
C VAL A 58 2.69 -3.36 4.02
N ALA A 59 2.38 -4.17 5.05
CA ALA A 59 1.86 -5.52 4.86
C ALA A 59 0.52 -5.52 4.10
N VAL A 60 -0.39 -4.60 4.46
CA VAL A 60 -1.67 -4.42 3.76
C VAL A 60 -1.44 -3.91 2.35
N GLY A 61 -0.65 -2.85 2.18
CA GLY A 61 -0.38 -2.24 0.87
C GLY A 61 0.28 -3.21 -0.11
N ALA A 62 1.28 -3.97 0.33
CA ALA A 62 1.97 -4.96 -0.49
C ALA A 62 1.08 -6.17 -0.84
N SER A 63 -0.04 -6.37 -0.15
CA SER A 63 -1.01 -7.41 -0.49
C SER A 63 -2.05 -6.96 -1.53
N CYS A 64 -2.07 -5.66 -1.84
CA CYS A 64 -3.10 -5.02 -2.65
C CYS A 64 -2.50 -4.53 -3.98
N ALA A 65 -2.27 -5.45 -4.91
CA ALA A 65 -1.79 -5.16 -6.26
C ALA A 65 -2.93 -5.36 -7.28
N PHE A 66 -3.74 -4.31 -7.47
CA PHE A 66 -4.98 -4.38 -8.25
C PHE A 66 -4.99 -3.51 -9.50
N LEU A 67 -4.09 -2.53 -9.63
CA LEU A 67 -4.10 -1.59 -10.75
C LEU A 67 -3.48 -2.19 -12.01
N THR A 68 -2.60 -3.19 -11.87
CA THR A 68 -1.95 -3.84 -13.01
C THR A 68 -2.09 -5.37 -12.97
N PRO A 69 -2.05 -6.02 -14.15
CA PRO A 69 -2.00 -7.47 -14.21
C PRO A 69 -0.62 -8.03 -13.81
N ILE A 70 0.43 -7.20 -13.78
CA ILE A 70 1.83 -7.62 -13.55
C ILE A 70 2.10 -7.79 -12.05
N GLY A 71 1.41 -7.03 -11.18
CA GLY A 71 1.65 -7.03 -9.74
C GLY A 71 1.44 -8.40 -9.07
N HIS A 72 0.55 -9.24 -9.61
CA HIS A 72 0.34 -10.59 -9.12
C HIS A 72 0.29 -11.65 -10.22
N GLN A 73 0.97 -12.79 -10.00
CA GLN A 73 1.07 -13.87 -10.99
C GLN A 73 -0.30 -14.37 -11.45
N CYS A 74 -1.26 -14.51 -10.53
CA CYS A 74 -2.63 -14.88 -10.88
C CYS A 74 -3.27 -13.88 -11.86
N ASN A 75 -3.13 -12.57 -11.64
CA ASN A 75 -3.75 -11.54 -12.49
C ASN A 75 -3.22 -11.62 -13.93
N THR A 76 -1.92 -11.87 -14.12
CA THR A 76 -1.33 -12.09 -15.44
C THR A 76 -1.90 -13.36 -16.12
N LEU A 77 -2.07 -14.45 -15.36
CA LEU A 77 -2.55 -15.72 -15.89
C LEU A 77 -3.99 -15.65 -16.41
N VAL A 78 -4.85 -14.82 -15.81
CA VAL A 78 -6.25 -14.68 -16.25
C VAL A 78 -6.42 -13.67 -17.38
N LEU A 79 -5.44 -12.78 -17.62
CA LEU A 79 -5.53 -11.73 -18.64
C LEU A 79 -5.87 -12.29 -20.04
N GLY A 80 -5.13 -13.32 -20.48
CA GLY A 80 -5.32 -13.95 -21.79
C GLY A 80 -6.63 -14.76 -21.89
N PRO A 81 -6.77 -15.88 -21.15
CA PRO A 81 -7.94 -16.75 -21.25
C PRO A 81 -9.24 -16.13 -20.72
N GLY A 82 -9.15 -15.13 -19.83
CA GLY A 82 -10.33 -14.41 -19.30
C GLY A 82 -10.81 -13.26 -20.17
N GLY A 83 -10.11 -12.93 -21.27
CA GLY A 83 -10.49 -11.84 -22.17
C GLY A 83 -10.35 -10.43 -21.57
N TYR A 84 -9.64 -10.29 -20.46
CA TYR A 84 -9.44 -9.00 -19.78
C TYR A 84 -8.43 -8.14 -20.52
N ARG A 85 -8.68 -6.83 -20.58
CA ARG A 85 -7.74 -5.83 -21.07
C ARG A 85 -7.01 -5.18 -19.90
N PHE A 86 -5.80 -4.69 -20.15
CA PHE A 86 -5.03 -3.90 -19.15
C PHE A 86 -5.86 -2.74 -18.56
N SER A 87 -6.71 -2.11 -19.37
CA SER A 87 -7.60 -1.01 -18.93
C SER A 87 -8.66 -1.43 -17.91
N ASP A 88 -9.01 -2.71 -17.86
CA ASP A 88 -10.07 -3.19 -16.97
C ASP A 88 -9.57 -3.27 -15.52
N TYR A 89 -8.28 -3.58 -15.33
CA TYR A 89 -7.63 -3.59 -14.03
C TYR A 89 -7.63 -2.22 -13.37
N TRP A 90 -7.19 -1.18 -14.08
CA TRP A 90 -7.18 0.17 -13.51
C TRP A 90 -8.59 0.68 -13.12
N ARG A 91 -9.61 0.34 -13.91
CA ARG A 91 -11.00 0.78 -13.67
C ARG A 91 -11.61 0.17 -12.41
N VAL A 92 -11.24 -1.06 -12.07
CA VAL A 92 -11.78 -1.79 -10.90
C VAL A 92 -10.84 -1.67 -9.70
N GLY A 93 -9.53 -1.69 -9.94
CA GLY A 93 -8.49 -1.60 -8.92
C GLY A 93 -8.46 -0.25 -8.22
N LEU A 94 -8.58 0.86 -8.95
CA LEU A 94 -8.51 2.19 -8.33
C LEU A 94 -9.62 2.46 -7.30
N PRO A 95 -10.92 2.18 -7.58
CA PRO A 95 -11.96 2.24 -6.55
C PRO A 95 -11.68 1.32 -5.35
N LEU A 96 -11.11 0.14 -5.59
CA LEU A 96 -10.81 -0.83 -4.55
C LEU A 96 -9.68 -0.35 -3.64
N GLU A 97 -8.61 0.22 -4.19
CA GLU A 97 -7.51 0.80 -3.41
C GLU A 97 -7.95 2.00 -2.58
N VAL A 98 -8.84 2.83 -3.12
CA VAL A 98 -9.45 3.93 -2.35
C VAL A 98 -10.25 3.37 -1.17
N LEU A 99 -11.05 2.32 -1.39
CA LEU A 99 -11.78 1.65 -0.32
C LEU A 99 -10.84 1.06 0.74
N ILE A 100 -9.78 0.38 0.32
CA ILE A 100 -8.81 -0.22 1.24
C ILE A 100 -8.10 0.88 2.03
N THR A 101 -7.68 1.98 1.39
CA THR A 101 -7.07 3.12 2.09
C THR A 101 -8.03 3.71 3.12
N ALA A 102 -9.29 3.91 2.74
CA ALA A 102 -10.31 4.47 3.63
C ALA A 102 -10.62 3.58 4.85
N VAL A 103 -10.46 2.27 4.74
CA VAL A 103 -10.74 1.31 5.82
C VAL A 103 -9.49 0.95 6.62
N ALA A 104 -8.37 0.71 5.96
CA ALA A 104 -7.13 0.26 6.58
C ALA A 104 -6.51 1.36 7.45
N VAL A 105 -6.46 2.61 6.99
CA VAL A 105 -5.86 3.72 7.75
C VAL A 105 -6.51 3.91 9.12
N PRO A 106 -7.86 4.03 9.26
CA PRO A 106 -8.47 4.17 10.58
C PRO A 106 -8.34 2.91 11.45
N LEU A 107 -8.39 1.70 10.87
CA LEU A 107 -8.20 0.47 11.64
C LEU A 107 -6.77 0.33 12.16
N ILE A 108 -5.78 0.66 11.33
CA ILE A 108 -4.37 0.61 11.75
C ILE A 108 -4.12 1.63 12.85
N MET A 109 -4.65 2.85 12.70
CA MET A 109 -4.60 3.87 13.76
C MET A 109 -5.25 3.39 15.06
N TRP A 110 -6.41 2.73 15.00
CA TRP A 110 -7.11 2.29 16.21
C TRP A 110 -6.41 1.15 16.95
N ILE A 111 -5.77 0.23 16.22
CA ILE A 111 -5.20 -0.98 16.83
C ILE A 111 -3.73 -0.81 17.23
N TRP A 112 -2.94 -0.04 16.46
CA TRP A 112 -1.48 0.03 16.65
C TRP A 112 -0.93 1.40 17.05
N MET A 113 -1.71 2.48 16.98
CA MET A 113 -1.29 3.84 17.36
C MET A 113 -1.97 4.31 18.64
#